data_AF-A0A424Y6P0-F1
#
_entry.id   AF-A0A424Y6P0-F1
#
_cell.length_a   1.000
_cell.length_b   1.000
_cell.length_c   1.000
_cell.angle_alpha   90.00
_cell.angle_beta   90.00
_cell.angle_gamma   90.00
#
_symmetry.space_group_name_H-M   'P 1'
#
loop_
_entity.id
_entity.type
_entity.pdbx_description
1 polymer ?
#
loop_
_entity_poly.entity_id
_entity_poly.type
_entity_poly.pdbx_seq_one_letter_code
_entity_poly.pdbx_strand_id
1 'polypeptide(L)'
;MQFFAKRMKNRKGFTLIELIVVIAILGILAVIAVPRLLGFTSRAEDAAKDATLRTVQSAWTIYQADDSSGTWPGDYVENVTNVSGNNFNVQSNSGNTEYSLTYDADNGWSIDVVNE
;
A
#
# COMPACT_ATOMS: atom_id res chain seq x y z
N MET A 1 -29.47 -49.78 -44.47
CA MET A 1 -28.38 -49.79 -43.46
C MET A 1 -27.65 -48.46 -43.54
N GLN A 2 -27.69 -47.65 -42.49
CA GLN A 2 -27.06 -46.33 -42.48
C GLN A 2 -25.56 -46.50 -42.20
N PHE A 3 -24.71 -46.12 -43.16
CA PHE A 3 -23.26 -46.12 -42.98
C PHE A 3 -22.85 -44.88 -42.19
N PHE A 4 -22.41 -45.10 -40.95
CA PHE A 4 -21.81 -44.05 -40.12
C PHE A 4 -20.43 -43.68 -40.67
N ALA A 5 -20.34 -42.53 -41.35
CA ALA A 5 -19.06 -41.96 -41.76
C ALA A 5 -18.29 -41.48 -40.51
N LYS A 6 -17.24 -42.21 -40.14
CA LYS A 6 -16.31 -41.86 -39.05
C LYS A 6 -15.48 -40.64 -39.46
N ARG A 7 -15.86 -39.47 -38.96
CA ARG A 7 -15.09 -38.22 -39.14
C ARG A 7 -13.79 -38.32 -38.33
N MET A 8 -12.65 -38.53 -39.01
CA MET A 8 -11.33 -38.47 -38.37
C MET A 8 -11.08 -37.06 -37.84
N LYS A 9 -10.99 -36.91 -36.52
CA LYS A 9 -10.62 -35.64 -35.88
C LYS A 9 -9.12 -35.43 -36.07
N ASN A 10 -8.74 -34.47 -36.90
CA ASN A 10 -7.35 -34.00 -37.01
C ASN A 10 -6.90 -33.43 -35.66
N ARG A 11 -6.15 -34.21 -34.89
CA ARG A 11 -5.48 -33.73 -33.67
C ARG A 11 -4.24 -32.95 -34.10
N LYS A 12 -4.39 -31.64 -34.30
CA LYS A 12 -3.24 -30.73 -34.38
C LYS A 12 -2.62 -30.66 -32.98
N GLY A 13 -1.47 -31.30 -32.80
CA GLY A 13 -0.66 -31.18 -31.59
C GLY A 13 0.11 -29.87 -31.60
N PHE A 14 0.34 -29.30 -30.41
CA PHE A 14 1.22 -28.17 -30.20
C PHE A 14 2.65 -28.60 -30.53
N THR A 15 3.38 -27.83 -31.33
CA THR A 15 4.76 -28.16 -31.66
C THR A 15 5.68 -27.82 -30.48
N LEU A 16 6.76 -28.60 -30.29
CA LEU A 16 7.75 -28.26 -29.26
C LEU A 16 8.32 -26.86 -29.50
N ILE A 17 8.60 -26.51 -30.76
CA ILE A 17 9.13 -25.19 -31.15
C ILE A 17 8.20 -24.03 -30.77
N GLU A 18 6.87 -24.20 -30.89
CA GLU A 18 5.91 -23.20 -30.41
C GLU A 18 6.05 -22.95 -28.91
N LEU A 19 6.30 -24.00 -28.11
CA LEU A 19 6.46 -23.84 -26.67
C LEU A 19 7.76 -23.11 -26.32
N ILE A 20 8.86 -23.40 -27.02
CA ILE A 20 10.18 -22.80 -26.73
C ILE A 20 10.16 -21.30 -27.06
N VAL A 21 9.53 -20.90 -28.16
CA VAL A 21 9.45 -19.48 -28.53
C VAL A 21 8.60 -18.69 -27.53
N VAL A 22 7.54 -19.30 -27.01
CA VAL A 22 6.65 -18.67 -26.01
C VAL A 22 7.40 -18.42 -24.70
N ILE A 23 8.09 -19.43 -24.16
CA ILE A 23 8.85 -19.23 -22.91
C ILE A 23 10.04 -18.29 -23.09
N ALA A 24 10.64 -18.23 -24.29
CA ALA A 24 11.68 -17.26 -24.61
C ALA A 24 11.16 -15.82 -24.54
N ILE A 25 10.00 -15.55 -25.15
CA ILE A 25 9.36 -14.22 -25.08
C ILE A 25 8.91 -13.91 -23.65
N LEU A 26 8.30 -14.86 -22.93
CA LEU A 26 7.93 -14.68 -21.53
C LEU A 26 9.15 -14.38 -20.63
N GLY A 27 10.31 -15.01 -20.90
CA GLY A 27 11.56 -14.73 -20.21
C GLY A 27 12.03 -13.28 -20.41
N ILE A 28 11.98 -12.76 -21.64
CA ILE A 28 12.35 -11.37 -21.94
C ILE A 28 11.41 -10.39 -21.22
N LEU A 29 10.09 -10.65 -21.26
CA LEU A 29 9.10 -9.80 -20.59
C LEU A 29 9.27 -9.83 -19.06
N ALA A 30 9.57 -11.00 -18.47
CA ALA A 30 9.73 -11.15 -17.03
C ALA A 30 10.90 -10.31 -16.49
N VAL A 31 12.04 -10.28 -17.18
CA VAL A 31 13.21 -9.47 -16.78
C VAL A 31 12.86 -7.98 -16.67
N ILE A 32 12.01 -7.47 -17.57
CA ILE A 32 11.59 -6.07 -17.61
C ILE A 32 10.49 -5.80 -16.56
N ALA A 33 9.60 -6.76 -16.31
CA ALA A 33 8.45 -6.59 -15.43
C ALA A 33 8.80 -6.67 -13.93
N VAL A 34 9.63 -7.63 -13.51
CA VAL A 34 9.96 -7.89 -12.10
C VAL A 34 10.49 -6.65 -11.34
N PRO A 35 11.49 -5.89 -11.82
CA PRO A 35 12.02 -4.75 -11.04
C PRO A 35 10.99 -3.62 -10.84
N ARG A 36 10.04 -3.46 -11.77
CA ARG A 36 8.98 -2.45 -11.64
C ARG A 36 7.97 -2.81 -10.54
N LEU A 37 7.69 -4.10 -10.38
CA LEU A 37 6.75 -4.61 -9.40
C LEU A 37 7.28 -4.45 -7.97
N LEU A 38 8.57 -4.70 -7.74
CA LEU A 38 9.18 -4.62 -6.40
C LEU A 38 9.12 -3.23 -5.77
N GLY A 39 9.24 -2.16 -6.56
CA GLY A 39 9.08 -0.80 -6.04
C GLY A 39 7.63 -0.33 -5.92
N PHE A 40 6.69 -0.98 -6.61
CA PHE A 40 5.30 -0.55 -6.64
C PHE A 40 4.58 -0.86 -5.32
N THR A 41 4.91 -1.99 -4.69
CA THR A 41 4.32 -2.38 -3.39
C THR A 41 4.68 -1.40 -2.28
N SER A 42 5.96 -1.07 -2.13
CA SER A 42 6.41 -0.09 -1.11
C SER A 42 5.76 1.29 -1.34
N ARG A 43 5.72 1.80 -2.58
CA ARG A 43 5.04 3.06 -2.87
C ARG A 43 3.53 3.02 -2.60
N ALA A 44 2.90 1.88 -2.83
CA ALA A 44 1.47 1.69 -2.53
C ALA A 44 1.21 1.66 -1.02
N GLU A 45 2.10 1.04 -0.23
CA GLU A 45 2.04 1.05 1.23
C GLU A 45 2.20 2.47 1.79
N ASP A 46 3.17 3.23 1.28
CA ASP A 46 3.39 4.61 1.72
C ASP A 46 2.21 5.51 1.35
N ALA A 47 1.67 5.38 0.13
CA ALA A 47 0.47 6.10 -0.26
C ALA A 47 -0.76 5.74 0.60
N ALA A 48 -0.88 4.48 1.05
CA ALA A 48 -1.96 4.05 1.94
C ALA A 48 -1.82 4.63 3.34
N LYS A 49 -0.59 4.74 3.87
CA LYS A 49 -0.30 5.43 5.13
C LYS A 49 -0.69 6.90 5.02
N ASP A 50 -0.22 7.61 4.00
CA ASP A 50 -0.52 9.02 3.77
C ASP A 50 -2.02 9.30 3.69
N ALA A 51 -2.76 8.44 2.99
CA ALA A 51 -4.22 8.55 2.88
C ALA A 51 -4.90 8.42 4.25
N THR A 52 -4.48 7.45 5.06
CA THR A 52 -5.01 7.21 6.40
C THR A 52 -4.78 8.42 7.31
N LEU A 53 -3.58 9.01 7.25
CA LEU A 53 -3.23 10.19 8.05
C LEU A 53 -4.06 11.41 7.69
N ARG A 54 -4.28 11.67 6.40
CA ARG A 54 -5.15 12.76 5.95
C ARG A 54 -6.57 12.59 6.47
N THR A 55 -7.07 11.35 6.53
CA THR A 55 -8.39 11.05 7.11
C THR A 55 -8.42 11.37 8.61
N VAL A 56 -7.41 10.93 9.36
CA VAL A 56 -7.30 11.17 10.81
C VAL A 56 -7.17 12.67 11.11
N GLN A 57 -6.35 13.40 10.34
CA GLN A 57 -6.20 14.84 10.48
C GLN A 57 -7.50 15.59 10.15
N SER A 58 -8.22 15.17 9.12
CA SER A 58 -9.51 15.75 8.78
C SER A 58 -10.50 15.57 9.93
N ALA A 59 -10.53 14.37 10.54
CA ALA A 59 -11.36 14.11 11.71
C ALA A 59 -10.93 14.98 12.91
N TRP A 60 -9.63 15.15 13.14
CA TRP A 60 -9.09 16.02 14.18
C TRP A 60 -9.43 17.50 13.98
N THR A 61 -9.35 17.99 12.75
CA THR A 61 -9.66 19.39 12.42
C THR A 61 -11.15 19.67 12.63
N ILE A 62 -12.02 18.72 12.27
CA ILE A 62 -13.46 18.81 12.55
C ILE A 62 -13.70 18.78 14.06
N TYR A 63 -13.03 17.89 14.78
CA TYR A 63 -13.15 17.81 16.23
C TYR A 63 -12.73 19.10 16.93
N GLN A 64 -11.58 19.68 16.58
CA GLN A 64 -11.13 20.96 17.14
C GLN A 64 -12.07 22.13 16.81
N ALA A 65 -12.77 22.08 15.67
CA ALA A 65 -13.76 23.10 15.33
C ALA A 65 -15.01 23.01 16.22
N ASP A 66 -15.34 21.80 16.70
CA ASP A 66 -16.48 21.55 17.60
C ASP A 66 -16.10 21.69 19.09
N ASP A 67 -14.91 21.27 19.48
CA ASP A 67 -14.38 21.31 20.85
C ASP A 67 -13.01 22.03 20.90
N SER A 68 -13.01 23.24 21.46
CA SER A 68 -11.82 24.08 21.62
C SER A 68 -10.79 23.56 22.65
N SER A 69 -11.05 22.42 23.30
CA SER A 69 -10.17 21.85 24.32
C SER A 69 -8.82 21.37 23.78
N GLY A 70 -8.69 21.17 22.46
CA GLY A 70 -7.46 20.69 21.83
C GLY A 70 -7.00 19.32 22.33
N THR A 71 -7.88 18.54 22.96
CA THR A 71 -7.58 17.24 23.57
C THR A 71 -8.17 16.10 22.72
N TRP A 72 -7.42 15.02 22.49
CA TRP A 72 -7.90 13.88 21.69
C TRP A 72 -9.02 13.12 22.41
N PRO A 73 -10.11 12.76 21.71
CA PRO A 73 -11.18 11.97 22.30
C PRO A 73 -10.81 10.48 22.36
N GLY A 74 -10.30 10.01 23.50
CA GLY A 74 -10.29 8.60 23.90
C GLY A 74 -8.96 7.99 24.37
N ASP A 75 -9.09 6.96 25.23
CA ASP A 75 -8.02 6.19 25.92
C ASP A 75 -7.11 5.30 25.03
N TYR A 76 -7.21 5.35 23.70
CA TYR A 76 -6.41 4.48 22.80
C TYR A 76 -5.03 5.05 22.43
N VAL A 77 -4.77 6.31 22.78
CA VAL A 77 -3.44 6.93 22.69
C VAL A 77 -2.93 7.04 24.11
N GLU A 78 -2.16 6.05 24.56
CA GLU A 78 -1.72 5.99 25.95
C GLU A 78 -0.77 7.13 26.31
N ASN A 79 0.01 7.65 25.35
CA ASN A 79 0.89 8.80 25.60
C ASN A 79 1.05 9.66 24.34
N VAL A 80 0.39 10.82 24.31
CA VAL A 80 0.87 11.93 23.49
C VAL A 80 1.99 12.59 24.29
N THR A 81 3.23 12.15 24.09
CA THR A 81 4.37 12.58 24.93
C THR A 81 4.78 14.03 24.71
N ASN A 82 4.44 14.63 23.57
CA ASN A 82 4.65 16.06 23.30
C ASN A 82 3.63 16.60 22.29
N VAL A 83 2.82 17.58 22.71
CA VAL A 83 2.11 18.51 21.81
C VAL A 83 2.77 19.87 22.00
N SER A 84 3.80 20.14 21.20
CA SER A 84 4.53 21.40 21.21
C SER A 84 4.61 21.91 19.79
N GLY A 85 3.85 22.97 19.50
CA GLY A 85 3.72 23.50 18.14
C GLY A 85 2.91 22.58 17.24
N ASN A 86 3.41 22.34 16.03
CA ASN A 86 2.75 21.61 14.95
C ASN A 86 3.09 20.10 14.91
N ASN A 87 3.72 19.57 15.97
CA ASN A 87 4.18 18.19 16.03
C ASN A 87 3.28 17.38 16.98
N PHE A 88 2.86 16.21 16.51
CA PHE A 88 1.97 15.27 17.19
C PHE A 88 2.61 13.87 17.20
N ASN A 89 3.17 13.46 18.34
CA ASN A 89 3.75 12.13 18.49
C ASN A 89 2.71 11.14 19.02
N VAL A 90 2.50 10.03 18.30
CA VAL A 90 1.56 8.96 18.67
C VAL A 90 2.33 7.67 18.87
N GLN A 91 2.26 7.15 20.08
CA GLN A 91 2.77 5.83 20.44
C GLN A 91 1.63 4.80 20.43
N SER A 92 1.81 3.67 19.73
CA SER A 92 0.84 2.56 19.73
C SER A 92 1.22 1.50 20.77
N ASN A 93 0.26 1.02 21.57
CA ASN A 93 0.50 0.06 22.66
C ASN A 93 0.65 -1.42 22.20
N SER A 94 1.02 -1.68 20.93
CA SER A 94 1.16 -3.05 20.40
C SER A 94 2.43 -3.28 19.57
N GLY A 95 3.45 -2.49 19.82
CA GLY A 95 4.77 -2.60 19.22
C GLY A 95 5.50 -1.30 19.52
N ASN A 96 6.76 -1.37 19.94
CA ASN A 96 7.59 -0.20 20.29
C ASN A 96 7.85 0.78 19.12
N THR A 97 7.04 0.73 18.06
CA THR A 97 7.11 1.62 16.93
C THR A 97 6.36 2.91 17.26
N GLU A 98 7.14 3.93 17.57
CA GLU A 98 6.64 5.29 17.76
C GLU A 98 6.55 5.99 16.41
N TYR A 99 5.46 6.71 16.16
CA TYR A 99 5.30 7.53 14.97
C TYR A 99 5.18 9.01 15.38
N SER A 100 5.98 9.87 14.76
CA SER A 100 5.87 11.32 14.87
C SER A 100 5.12 11.84 13.66
N LEU A 101 4.09 12.64 13.89
CA LEU A 101 3.48 13.47 12.86
C LEU A 101 4.01 14.89 13.02
N THR A 102 4.70 15.41 12.02
CA THR A 102 5.26 16.76 12.05
C THR A 102 4.61 17.59 10.94
N TYR A 103 3.99 18.72 11.28
CA TYR A 103 3.49 19.68 10.29
C TYR A 103 4.46 20.84 10.09
N ASP A 104 4.98 20.91 8.88
CA ASP A 104 5.82 21.99 8.38
C ASP A 104 4.98 22.93 7.50
N ALA A 105 5.10 24.25 7.71
CA ALA A 105 4.29 25.23 6.99
C ALA A 105 4.60 25.30 5.49
N ASP A 106 5.82 24.94 5.10
CA ASP A 106 6.31 24.99 3.71
C ASP A 106 6.14 23.63 3.01
N ASN A 107 6.20 22.52 3.76
CA ASN A 107 6.26 21.15 3.23
C ASN A 107 5.06 20.26 3.62
N GLY A 108 4.17 20.74 4.49
CA GLY A 108 2.97 20.03 4.90
C GLY A 108 3.21 19.00 6.02
N TRP A 109 2.31 18.03 6.12
CA TRP A 109 2.38 16.98 7.15
C TRP A 109 3.35 15.89 6.73
N SER A 110 4.22 15.50 7.65
CA SER A 110 5.17 14.40 7.54
C SER A 110 4.89 13.39 8.63
N ILE A 111 5.10 12.11 8.34
CA ILE A 111 5.08 11.03 9.33
C ILE A 111 6.46 10.37 9.36
N ASP A 112 7.05 10.31 10.53
CA ASP A 112 8.35 9.69 10.75
C ASP A 112 8.21 8.56 11.77
N VAL A 113 8.90 7.45 11.53
CA VAL A 113 9.07 6.40 12.53
C VAL A 113 10.17 6.84 13.47
N VAL A 114 9.85 7.03 14.75
CA VAL A 114 10.77 7.53 15.78
C VAL A 114 11.58 6.38 16.41
N ASN A 115 11.02 5.16 16.43
CA ASN A 115 11.67 3.96 16.96
C ASN A 115 11.24 2.71 16.16
N GLU A 116 12.16 1.75 15.93
CA GLU A 116 11.93 0.46 15.26
C GLU A 116 11.96 -0.70 16.27
#